data_AF-A0A369THB8-F1
#
_entry.id   AF-A0A369THB8-F1
#
_cell.length_a   1.000
_cell.length_b   1.000
_cell.length_c   1.000
_cell.angle_alpha   90.00
_cell.angle_beta   90.00
_cell.angle_gamma   90.00
#
_symmetry.space_group_name_H-M   'P 1'
#
loop_
_entity.id
_entity.type
_entity.pdbx_description
1 polymer ?
#
loop_
_entity_poly.entity_id
_entity_poly.type
_entity_poly.pdbx_seq_one_letter_code
_entity_poly.pdbx_strand_id
1 'polypeptide(L)'
;MAGIWRRLYANSGGDGVVRERAVLLILAMLIAGLWAGRSVAQEADGSMKENADPAYLSVGAGWYDLVDGEDEAADFRLEYRHDEGIWLVKPWAGLELTGDGGLWAGGGALIDVDLGKHIVLTGATGVGAYEEGSGKDLGSTLEFRSQAEVAWRFDDRSRLALAFSHISNAGIGDDNPGTEIVTLYYHLPIGRLSQALGQ
;
A
#
# COMPACT_ATOMS: atom_id res chain seq x y z
N MET A 1 -15.54 0.29 25.12
CA MET A 1 -14.84 0.86 23.94
C MET A 1 -13.62 1.72 24.30
N ALA A 2 -13.61 2.53 25.36
CA ALA A 2 -12.44 3.33 25.76
C ALA A 2 -11.20 2.55 26.27
N GLY A 3 -11.38 1.29 26.69
CA GLY A 3 -10.30 0.48 27.29
C GLY A 3 -9.33 -0.18 26.31
N ILE A 4 -9.77 -0.42 25.06
CA ILE A 4 -8.92 -1.01 24.01
C ILE A 4 -7.90 0.04 23.54
N TRP A 5 -8.37 1.26 23.29
CA TRP A 5 -7.52 2.41 22.99
C TRP A 5 -6.52 2.71 24.11
N ARG A 6 -6.87 2.51 25.39
CA ARG A 6 -5.93 2.83 26.48
C ARG A 6 -4.75 1.86 26.62
N ARG A 7 -4.84 0.64 26.07
CA ARG A 7 -3.75 -0.36 26.10
C ARG A 7 -2.79 -0.22 24.91
N LEU A 8 -3.28 0.21 23.75
CA LEU A 8 -2.44 0.52 22.59
C LEU A 8 -1.52 1.75 22.81
N TYR A 9 -1.83 2.60 23.81
CA TYR A 9 -1.19 3.91 24.02
C TYR A 9 -0.40 4.01 25.33
N ALA A 10 -0.39 2.95 26.15
CA ALA A 10 0.24 2.99 27.47
C ALA A 10 1.76 2.73 27.44
N ASN A 11 2.33 2.40 26.28
CA ASN A 11 3.74 2.00 26.17
C ASN A 11 4.50 2.66 25.02
N SER A 12 3.98 3.75 24.44
CA SER A 12 4.69 4.51 23.43
C SER A 12 5.59 5.57 24.08
N GLY A 13 6.90 5.39 23.97
CA GLY A 13 7.85 6.50 24.04
C GLY A 13 7.62 7.52 22.91
N GLY A 14 8.60 8.36 22.62
CA GLY A 14 8.50 9.37 21.56
C GLY A 14 8.05 8.80 20.20
N ASP A 15 8.38 7.54 19.94
CA ASP A 15 8.22 6.87 18.65
C ASP A 15 6.78 6.44 18.36
N GLY A 16 5.99 6.08 19.38
CA GLY A 16 4.59 5.73 19.14
C GLY A 16 3.69 6.93 18.82
N VAL A 17 4.10 8.16 19.17
CA VAL A 17 3.44 9.38 18.69
C VAL A 17 3.72 9.59 17.19
N VAL A 18 4.92 9.21 16.72
CA VAL A 18 5.29 9.31 15.30
C VAL A 18 4.54 8.26 14.47
N ARG A 19 4.42 7.03 14.98
CA ARG A 19 3.62 5.95 14.35
C ARG A 19 2.14 6.28 14.24
N GLU A 20 1.54 6.86 15.30
CA GLU A 20 0.16 7.35 15.25
C GLU A 20 -0.01 8.41 14.15
N ARG A 21 0.95 9.33 14.04
CA ARG A 21 0.96 10.35 12.99
C ARG A 21 1.13 9.76 11.59
N ALA A 22 1.92 8.71 11.42
CA ALA A 22 2.10 8.02 10.14
C ALA A 22 0.78 7.42 9.64
N VAL A 23 0.03 6.72 10.51
CA VAL A 23 -1.31 6.20 10.19
C VAL A 23 -2.29 7.33 9.88
N LEU A 24 -2.29 8.40 10.67
CA LEU A 24 -3.15 9.57 10.43
C LEU A 24 -2.82 10.27 9.10
N LEU A 25 -1.55 10.31 8.69
CA LEU A 25 -1.12 10.87 7.41
C LEU A 25 -1.61 10.03 6.23
N ILE A 26 -1.49 8.69 6.31
CA ILE A 26 -2.07 7.79 5.31
C ILE A 26 -3.57 8.05 5.19
N LEU A 27 -4.30 8.06 6.31
CA LEU A 27 -5.74 8.32 6.31
C LEU A 27 -6.10 9.70 5.74
N ALA A 28 -5.32 10.74 6.09
CA ALA A 28 -5.51 12.09 5.57
C ALA A 28 -5.28 12.16 4.04
N MET A 29 -4.25 11.48 3.52
CA MET A 29 -3.98 11.38 2.09
C MET A 29 -5.12 10.67 1.35
N LEU A 30 -5.66 9.58 1.92
CA LEU A 30 -6.79 8.84 1.36
C LEU A 30 -8.07 9.69 1.32
N ILE A 31 -8.38 10.39 2.42
CA ILE A 31 -9.54 11.28 2.50
C ILE A 31 -9.39 12.43 1.50
N ALA A 32 -8.24 13.10 1.49
CA ALA A 32 -7.97 14.21 0.56
C ALA A 32 -8.07 13.75 -0.91
N GLY A 33 -7.55 12.57 -1.24
CA GLY A 33 -7.68 11.96 -2.56
C GLY A 33 -9.14 11.75 -2.95
N LEU A 34 -9.95 11.15 -2.07
CA LEU A 34 -11.39 10.95 -2.32
C LEU A 34 -12.16 12.26 -2.53
N TRP A 35 -11.83 13.31 -1.77
CA TRP A 35 -12.43 14.64 -1.96
C TRP A 35 -12.01 15.29 -3.28
N ALA A 36 -10.72 15.30 -3.58
CA ALA A 36 -10.19 15.85 -4.84
C ALA A 36 -10.74 15.10 -6.07
N GLY A 37 -10.80 13.77 -6.00
CA GLY A 37 -11.37 12.93 -7.05
C GLY A 37 -12.85 13.22 -7.31
N ARG A 38 -13.64 13.50 -6.27
CA ARG A 38 -15.05 13.92 -6.44
C ARG A 38 -15.18 15.29 -7.13
N SER A 39 -14.34 16.25 -6.78
CA SER A 39 -14.35 17.57 -7.43
C SER A 39 -13.98 17.48 -8.91
N VAL A 40 -12.97 16.68 -9.26
CA VAL A 40 -12.58 16.43 -10.67
C VAL A 40 -13.65 15.62 -11.41
N ALA A 41 -14.27 14.63 -10.77
CA ALA A 41 -15.34 13.82 -11.37
C ALA A 41 -16.64 14.62 -11.59
N GLN A 42 -16.91 15.66 -10.79
CA GLN A 42 -18.03 16.58 -11.00
C GLN A 42 -17.84 17.50 -12.21
N GLU A 43 -16.59 17.74 -12.65
CA GLU A 43 -16.28 18.53 -13.85
C GLU A 43 -16.23 17.67 -15.12
N ALA A 44 -15.98 16.37 -14.99
CA ALA A 44 -15.88 15.42 -16.11
C ALA A 44 -17.19 14.62 -16.32
N ASP A 45 -18.27 15.29 -16.71
CA ASP A 45 -19.46 14.61 -17.24
C ASP A 45 -19.17 14.05 -18.65
N GLY A 46 -19.03 12.72 -18.76
CA GLY A 46 -19.22 12.00 -20.03
C GLY A 46 -18.17 10.96 -20.47
N SER A 47 -16.94 10.94 -19.92
CA SER A 47 -15.84 10.11 -20.50
C SER A 47 -15.36 8.93 -19.64
N MET A 48 -15.99 8.65 -18.49
CA MET A 48 -15.49 7.68 -17.49
C MET A 48 -15.42 6.21 -17.96
N LYS A 49 -15.97 5.86 -19.14
CA LYS A 49 -15.99 4.48 -19.64
C LYS A 49 -14.81 4.07 -20.53
N GLU A 50 -13.97 5.00 -20.98
CA GLU A 50 -12.96 4.71 -22.02
C GLU A 50 -11.52 4.51 -21.49
N ASN A 51 -11.28 4.61 -20.17
CA ASN A 51 -9.93 4.59 -19.57
C ASN A 51 -9.83 3.69 -18.31
N ALA A 52 -10.40 2.48 -18.34
CA ALA A 52 -10.12 1.50 -17.29
C ALA A 52 -8.61 1.19 -17.27
N ASP A 53 -7.98 1.33 -16.11
CA ASP A 53 -6.59 0.94 -15.94
C ASP A 53 -6.41 -0.56 -16.18
N PRO A 54 -5.33 -0.99 -16.86
CA PRO A 54 -5.03 -2.41 -17.02
C PRO A 54 -4.62 -3.04 -15.69
N ALA A 55 -4.61 -4.38 -15.64
CA ALA A 55 -3.94 -5.08 -14.56
C ALA A 55 -2.45 -4.73 -14.58
N TYR A 56 -1.83 -4.70 -13.40
CA TYR A 56 -0.41 -4.37 -13.24
C TYR A 56 0.36 -5.50 -12.59
N LEU A 57 1.57 -5.73 -13.12
CA LEU A 57 2.65 -6.33 -12.36
C LEU A 57 3.51 -5.18 -11.79
N SER A 58 3.68 -5.15 -10.49
CA SER A 58 4.38 -4.07 -9.79
C SER A 58 5.65 -4.60 -9.18
N VAL A 59 6.75 -3.91 -9.41
CA VAL A 59 8.03 -4.18 -8.75
C VAL A 59 8.42 -2.96 -7.94
N GLY A 60 8.89 -3.18 -6.72
CA GLY A 60 9.25 -2.12 -5.78
C GLY A 60 10.60 -2.36 -5.13
N ALA A 61 11.30 -1.28 -4.84
CA ALA A 61 12.47 -1.27 -3.97
C ALA A 61 12.35 -0.11 -2.98
N GLY A 62 12.74 -0.34 -1.73
CA GLY A 62 12.44 0.57 -0.64
C GLY A 62 13.38 0.46 0.56
N TRP A 63 12.98 1.13 1.63
CA TRP A 63 13.66 1.17 2.92
C TRP A 63 12.68 0.77 4.01
N TYR A 64 12.98 -0.35 4.68
CA TYR A 64 12.19 -0.96 5.75
C TYR A 64 12.58 -0.39 7.11
N ASP A 65 11.62 -0.28 8.03
CA ASP A 65 11.80 0.27 9.39
C ASP A 65 12.39 1.70 9.44
N LEU A 66 12.02 2.54 8.48
CA LEU A 66 12.57 3.89 8.28
C LEU A 66 12.37 4.83 9.48
N VAL A 67 11.27 4.65 10.24
CA VAL A 67 10.88 5.60 11.31
C VAL A 67 11.53 5.27 12.64
N ASP A 68 11.57 3.98 13.01
CA ASP A 68 12.21 3.51 14.24
C ASP A 68 13.73 3.49 14.10
N GLY A 69 14.19 3.00 12.94
CA GLY A 69 15.61 2.92 12.61
C GLY A 69 16.38 1.84 13.36
N GLU A 70 15.70 0.96 14.10
CA GLU A 70 16.36 -0.09 14.90
C GLU A 70 16.68 -1.34 14.05
N ASP A 71 15.82 -1.66 13.08
CA ASP A 71 15.91 -2.86 12.23
C ASP A 71 15.87 -2.48 10.73
N GLU A 72 16.61 -1.45 10.35
CA GLU A 72 16.62 -0.94 8.97
C GLU A 72 17.13 -1.96 7.97
N ALA A 73 16.37 -2.15 6.88
CA ALA A 73 16.75 -3.06 5.81
C ALA A 73 16.34 -2.52 4.43
N ALA A 74 16.95 -3.06 3.37
CA ALA A 74 16.42 -2.90 2.03
C ALA A 74 15.07 -3.64 1.92
N ASP A 75 14.08 -3.02 1.28
CA ASP A 75 12.75 -3.60 0.99
C ASP A 75 12.64 -3.91 -0.50
N PHE A 76 12.06 -5.06 -0.85
CA PHE A 76 11.80 -5.47 -2.22
C PHE A 76 10.39 -6.03 -2.34
N ARG A 77 9.65 -5.59 -3.36
CA ARG A 77 8.24 -5.93 -3.49
C ARG A 77 7.87 -6.41 -4.88
N LEU A 78 6.95 -7.37 -4.92
CA LEU A 78 6.35 -7.88 -6.15
C LEU A 78 4.84 -8.01 -5.93
N GLU A 79 4.05 -7.33 -6.75
CA GLU A 79 2.59 -7.32 -6.59
C GLU A 79 1.87 -7.50 -7.92
N TYR A 80 0.80 -8.29 -7.89
CA TYR A 80 -0.23 -8.29 -8.90
C TYR A 80 -1.38 -7.40 -8.45
N ARG A 81 -1.77 -6.43 -9.28
CA ARG A 81 -2.91 -5.54 -9.05
C ARG A 81 -3.92 -5.73 -10.16
N HIS A 82 -5.11 -6.18 -9.81
CA HIS A 82 -6.14 -6.51 -10.80
C HIS A 82 -6.76 -5.24 -11.39
N ASP A 83 -7.23 -5.33 -12.64
CA ASP A 83 -7.97 -4.27 -13.35
C ASP A 83 -9.44 -4.22 -12.93
N GLU A 84 -10.06 -5.39 -12.73
CA GLU A 84 -11.47 -5.45 -12.36
C GLU A 84 -11.67 -5.34 -10.85
N GLY A 85 -12.80 -4.78 -10.46
CA GLY A 85 -13.11 -4.54 -9.06
C GLY A 85 -14.60 -4.40 -8.83
N ILE A 86 -14.98 -4.33 -7.55
CA ILE A 86 -16.34 -4.00 -7.15
C ILE A 86 -16.37 -2.50 -6.86
N TRP A 87 -17.10 -1.75 -7.69
CA TRP A 87 -17.15 -0.28 -7.65
C TRP A 87 -15.79 0.35 -7.94
N LEU A 88 -15.15 0.98 -6.94
CA LEU A 88 -13.82 1.59 -7.05
C LEU A 88 -12.72 0.72 -6.43
N VAL A 89 -13.09 -0.41 -5.83
CA VAL A 89 -12.19 -1.25 -5.04
C VAL A 89 -11.70 -2.41 -5.88
N LYS A 90 -10.38 -2.50 -6.09
CA LYS A 90 -9.71 -3.53 -6.88
C LYS A 90 -8.89 -4.45 -5.97
N PRO A 91 -8.88 -5.77 -6.20
CA PRO A 91 -8.04 -6.68 -5.44
C PRO A 91 -6.57 -6.60 -5.87
N TRP A 92 -5.68 -6.90 -4.92
CA TRP A 92 -4.26 -7.08 -5.18
C TRP A 92 -3.70 -8.21 -4.32
N ALA A 93 -2.58 -8.79 -4.75
CA ALA A 93 -1.82 -9.76 -3.99
C ALA A 93 -0.33 -9.55 -4.23
N GLY A 94 0.52 -9.90 -3.28
CA GLY A 94 1.94 -9.67 -3.42
C GLY A 94 2.81 -10.27 -2.33
N LEU A 95 4.10 -10.07 -2.54
CA LEU A 95 5.20 -10.47 -1.69
C LEU A 95 6.06 -9.25 -1.40
N GLU A 96 6.60 -9.21 -0.20
CA GLU A 96 7.54 -8.22 0.29
C GLU A 96 8.68 -8.95 1.00
N LEU A 97 9.92 -8.62 0.63
CA LEU A 97 11.14 -9.25 1.11
C LEU A 97 12.08 -8.19 1.65
N THR A 98 12.70 -8.45 2.80
CA THR A 98 13.72 -7.57 3.36
C THR A 98 15.13 -8.11 3.12
N GLY A 99 16.13 -7.22 3.18
CA GLY A 99 17.55 -7.58 3.08
C GLY A 99 18.00 -8.58 4.15
N ASP A 100 17.32 -8.61 5.30
CA ASP A 100 17.59 -9.51 6.43
C ASP A 100 16.77 -10.81 6.37
N GLY A 101 16.13 -11.09 5.23
CA GLY A 101 15.40 -12.32 4.97
C GLY A 101 13.98 -12.35 5.52
N GLY A 102 13.45 -11.22 5.97
CA GLY A 102 12.04 -11.09 6.34
C GLY A 102 11.14 -11.24 5.11
N LEU A 103 9.96 -11.83 5.30
CA LEU A 103 8.98 -12.09 4.25
C LEU A 103 7.59 -11.68 4.74
N TRP A 104 6.90 -10.87 3.94
CA TRP A 104 5.45 -10.69 4.03
C TRP A 104 4.79 -11.19 2.75
N ALA A 105 3.74 -11.99 2.88
CA ALA A 105 2.98 -12.54 1.75
C ALA A 105 1.48 -12.44 2.00
N GLY A 106 0.75 -11.81 1.08
CA GLY A 106 -0.66 -11.60 1.29
C GLY A 106 -1.36 -10.86 0.16
N GLY A 107 -2.48 -10.24 0.49
CA GLY A 107 -3.26 -9.48 -0.46
C GLY A 107 -4.36 -8.68 0.21
N GLY A 108 -5.12 -7.96 -0.61
CA GLY A 108 -6.20 -7.12 -0.12
C GLY A 108 -6.83 -6.28 -1.20
N ALA A 109 -7.13 -5.04 -0.84
CA ALA A 109 -7.92 -4.12 -1.63
C ALA A 109 -7.17 -2.80 -1.84
N LEU A 110 -7.34 -2.23 -3.03
CA LEU A 110 -6.84 -0.90 -3.36
C LEU A 110 -7.89 -0.06 -4.07
N ILE A 111 -7.70 1.26 -4.03
CA ILE A 111 -8.50 2.27 -4.72
C ILE A 111 -7.54 3.19 -5.44
N ASP A 112 -7.79 3.44 -6.73
CA ASP A 112 -7.10 4.46 -7.51
C ASP A 112 -8.00 5.70 -7.67
N VAL A 113 -7.40 6.88 -7.51
CA VAL A 113 -8.03 8.16 -7.78
C VAL A 113 -7.20 8.92 -8.80
N ASP A 114 -7.76 9.09 -9.99
CA ASP A 114 -7.16 9.87 -11.07
C ASP A 114 -7.29 11.37 -10.79
N LEU A 115 -6.14 12.06 -10.73
CA LEU A 115 -6.04 13.52 -10.68
C LEU A 115 -5.51 14.01 -12.04
N GLY A 116 -6.45 14.22 -12.98
CA GLY A 116 -6.11 14.53 -14.37
C GLY A 116 -5.54 13.33 -15.11
N LYS A 117 -4.64 13.56 -16.06
CA LYS A 117 -4.15 12.50 -16.97
C LYS A 117 -3.01 11.67 -16.36
N HIS A 118 -2.11 12.31 -15.63
CA HIS A 118 -0.84 11.73 -15.23
C HIS A 118 -0.69 11.47 -13.74
N ILE A 119 -1.49 12.09 -12.86
CA ILE A 119 -1.33 11.87 -11.42
C ILE A 119 -2.38 10.86 -10.97
N VAL A 120 -1.94 9.80 -10.30
CA VAL A 120 -2.83 8.81 -9.67
C VAL A 120 -2.47 8.75 -8.19
N LEU A 121 -3.48 8.91 -7.33
CA LEU A 121 -3.36 8.61 -5.92
C LEU A 121 -3.90 7.21 -5.67
N THR A 122 -3.14 6.38 -4.97
CA THR A 122 -3.56 5.01 -4.66
C THR A 122 -3.61 4.83 -3.16
N GLY A 123 -4.70 4.25 -2.68
CA GLY A 123 -4.82 3.73 -1.32
C GLY A 123 -4.93 2.24 -1.32
N ALA A 124 -4.17 1.55 -0.46
CA ALA A 124 -4.24 0.10 -0.35
C ALA A 124 -4.24 -0.37 1.09
N THR A 125 -4.94 -1.46 1.33
CA THR A 125 -4.87 -2.25 2.55
C THR A 125 -4.77 -3.73 2.20
N GLY A 126 -4.13 -4.52 3.06
CA GLY A 126 -4.06 -5.96 2.94
C GLY A 126 -3.79 -6.66 4.26
N VAL A 127 -3.96 -7.98 4.22
CA VAL A 127 -3.62 -8.91 5.29
C VAL A 127 -2.71 -9.98 4.71
N GLY A 128 -1.73 -10.40 5.49
CA GLY A 128 -0.74 -11.36 5.04
C GLY A 128 -0.08 -12.11 6.19
N ALA A 129 0.64 -13.16 5.81
CA ALA A 129 1.55 -13.86 6.69
C ALA A 129 2.91 -13.16 6.71
N TYR A 130 3.52 -13.06 7.88
CA TYR A 130 4.84 -12.47 8.11
C TYR A 130 5.78 -13.48 8.76
N GLU A 131 7.03 -13.44 8.32
CA GLU A 131 8.17 -14.13 8.91
C GLU A 131 9.31 -13.13 9.01
N GLU A 132 9.89 -12.97 10.20
CA GLU A 132 10.87 -11.91 10.50
C GLU A 132 12.25 -12.13 9.85
N GLY A 133 12.61 -13.39 9.56
CA GLY A 133 13.96 -13.74 9.19
C GLY A 133 14.95 -13.39 10.31
N SER A 134 15.91 -12.50 10.01
CA SER A 134 16.82 -11.93 11.02
C SER A 134 16.56 -10.46 11.31
N GLY A 135 15.45 -9.91 10.79
CA GLY A 135 15.03 -8.52 10.98
C GLY A 135 14.00 -8.35 12.11
N LYS A 136 13.13 -7.36 11.94
CA LYS A 136 12.18 -6.91 12.96
C LYS A 136 11.14 -7.97 13.33
N ASP A 137 11.02 -8.26 14.62
CA ASP A 137 9.91 -9.05 15.18
C ASP A 137 8.64 -8.18 15.22
N LEU A 138 7.60 -8.57 14.49
CA LEU A 138 6.32 -7.85 14.49
C LEU A 138 5.32 -8.41 15.51
N GLY A 139 5.65 -9.47 16.24
CA GLY A 139 4.86 -10.04 17.32
C GLY A 139 3.70 -10.93 16.85
N SER A 140 3.48 -11.08 15.54
CA SER A 140 2.51 -12.02 14.98
C SER A 140 2.93 -12.58 13.62
N THR A 141 2.44 -13.77 13.30
CA THR A 141 2.47 -14.27 11.91
C THR A 141 1.45 -13.52 11.05
N LEU A 142 0.33 -13.06 11.60
CA LEU A 142 -0.69 -12.36 10.83
C LEU A 142 -0.53 -10.86 10.97
N GLU A 143 -0.25 -10.20 9.86
CA GLU A 143 0.07 -8.78 9.82
C GLU A 143 -0.82 -8.03 8.81
N PHE A 144 -1.19 -6.80 9.13
CA PHE A 144 -1.97 -5.92 8.27
C PHE A 144 -1.08 -4.85 7.66
N ARG A 145 -1.21 -4.65 6.35
CA ARG A 145 -0.51 -3.58 5.63
C ARG A 145 -1.49 -2.49 5.23
N SER A 146 -1.14 -1.24 5.49
CA SER A 146 -1.84 -0.05 4.98
C SER A 146 -0.87 0.82 4.21
N GLN A 147 -1.31 1.40 3.09
CA GLN A 147 -0.42 2.10 2.16
C GLN A 147 -1.14 3.25 1.46
N ALA A 148 -0.39 4.33 1.25
CA ALA A 148 -0.75 5.43 0.35
C ALA A 148 0.36 5.63 -0.67
N GLU A 149 -0.03 5.92 -1.91
CA GLU A 149 0.89 6.15 -3.02
C GLU A 149 0.50 7.40 -3.80
N VAL A 150 1.52 8.05 -4.36
CA VAL A 150 1.38 9.03 -5.44
C VAL A 150 2.17 8.54 -6.63
N ALA A 151 1.52 8.47 -7.79
CA ALA A 151 2.09 7.95 -9.00
C ALA A 151 2.02 8.95 -10.15
N TRP A 152 3.09 8.97 -10.94
CA TRP A 152 3.07 9.52 -12.29
C TRP A 152 2.77 8.40 -13.29
N ARG A 153 1.67 8.53 -14.03
CA ARG A 153 1.22 7.65 -15.11
C ARG A 153 1.71 8.18 -16.45
N PHE A 154 2.46 7.33 -17.15
CA PHE A 154 2.92 7.57 -18.50
C PHE A 154 1.82 7.24 -19.53
N ASP A 155 2.02 7.66 -20.78
CA ASP A 155 1.05 7.47 -21.86
C ASP A 155 0.79 5.99 -22.19
N ASP A 156 1.76 5.11 -21.93
CA ASP A 156 1.63 3.65 -22.06
C ASP A 156 0.90 3.00 -20.86
N ARG A 157 0.38 3.81 -19.94
CA ARG A 157 -0.28 3.43 -18.68
C ARG A 157 0.65 2.84 -17.62
N SER A 158 1.95 2.70 -17.87
CA SER A 158 2.91 2.39 -16.82
C SER A 158 2.94 3.52 -15.79
N ARG A 159 3.39 3.21 -14.57
CA ARG A 159 3.42 4.18 -13.48
C ARG A 159 4.72 4.09 -12.71
N LEU A 160 5.30 5.25 -12.39
CA LEU A 160 6.34 5.39 -11.38
C LEU A 160 5.68 5.98 -10.12
N ALA A 161 5.76 5.28 -9.00
CA ALA A 161 5.05 5.66 -7.78
C ALA A 161 5.97 5.71 -6.56
N LEU A 162 5.74 6.70 -5.71
CA LEU A 162 6.29 6.74 -4.36
C LEU A 162 5.19 6.32 -3.38
N ALA A 163 5.49 5.31 -2.57
CA ALA A 163 4.58 4.74 -1.60
C ALA A 163 5.13 4.90 -0.18
N PHE A 164 4.21 5.12 0.76
CA PHE A 164 4.47 5.02 2.18
C PHE A 164 3.50 4.01 2.79
N SER A 165 4.03 3.06 3.54
CA SER A 165 3.26 1.95 4.08
C SER A 165 3.59 1.67 5.54
N HIS A 166 2.64 1.06 6.23
CA HIS A 166 2.73 0.65 7.61
C HIS A 166 2.25 -0.80 7.73
N ILE A 167 3.05 -1.64 8.40
CA ILE A 167 2.69 -3.03 8.74
C ILE A 167 2.56 -3.13 10.25
N SER A 168 1.46 -3.73 10.73
CA SER A 168 1.26 -4.06 12.15
C SER A 168 0.21 -5.14 12.36
N ASN A 169 0.21 -5.77 13.53
CA ASN A 169 -0.71 -6.84 13.87
C ASN A 169 -1.98 -6.33 14.56
N ALA A 170 -2.14 -5.01 14.70
CA ALA A 170 -3.26 -4.37 15.38
C ALA A 170 -3.48 -4.83 16.84
N GLY A 171 -2.45 -5.35 17.50
CA GLY A 171 -2.48 -5.83 18.88
C GLY A 171 -3.09 -7.23 19.06
N ILE A 172 -3.09 -8.07 18.01
CA ILE A 172 -3.53 -9.47 18.12
C ILE A 172 -2.41 -10.41 18.60
N GLY A 173 -1.15 -9.98 18.46
CA GLY A 173 0.04 -10.69 18.90
C GLY A 173 0.40 -10.42 20.36
N ASP A 174 1.55 -10.95 20.79
CA ASP A 174 2.08 -10.74 22.14
C ASP A 174 2.60 -9.30 22.31
N ASP A 175 3.27 -8.78 21.27
CA ASP A 175 3.70 -7.39 21.12
C ASP A 175 3.20 -6.83 19.78
N ASN A 176 3.28 -5.51 19.58
CA ASN A 176 2.93 -4.87 18.30
C ASN A 176 3.79 -3.63 18.06
N PRO A 177 5.07 -3.82 17.68
CA PRO A 177 5.92 -2.69 17.34
C PRO A 177 5.42 -2.03 16.05
N GLY A 178 5.11 -2.83 15.02
CA GLY A 178 4.84 -2.34 13.68
C GLY A 178 6.10 -1.76 13.01
N THR A 179 5.98 -1.41 11.74
CA THR A 179 7.07 -0.84 10.95
C THR A 179 6.53 0.09 9.86
N GLU A 180 7.36 1.05 9.44
CA GLU A 180 7.07 1.98 8.35
C GLU A 180 8.07 1.80 7.20
N ILE A 181 7.55 1.73 5.98
CA ILE A 181 8.35 1.47 4.77
C ILE A 181 8.05 2.54 3.73
N VAL A 182 9.10 3.08 3.12
CA VAL A 182 9.01 3.89 1.90
C VAL A 182 9.48 3.06 0.70
N THR A 183 8.67 3.01 -0.35
CA THR A 183 8.97 2.19 -1.53
C THR A 183 8.80 3.00 -2.81
N LEU A 184 9.76 2.88 -3.73
CA LEU A 184 9.62 3.32 -5.10
C LEU A 184 9.13 2.13 -5.94
N TYR A 185 7.96 2.27 -6.56
CA TYR A 185 7.38 1.25 -7.43
C TYR A 185 7.46 1.63 -8.90
N TYR A 186 7.62 0.61 -9.74
CA TYR A 186 7.25 0.65 -11.15
C TYR A 186 6.11 -0.33 -11.42
N HIS A 187 4.99 0.19 -11.93
CA HIS A 187 3.81 -0.59 -12.27
C HIS A 187 3.77 -0.83 -13.78
N LEU A 188 3.93 -2.09 -14.19
CA LEU A 188 3.92 -2.55 -15.57
C LEU A 188 2.51 -3.01 -15.98
N PRO A 189 1.87 -2.38 -16.98
CA PRO A 189 0.57 -2.81 -17.45
C PRO A 189 0.69 -4.15 -18.20
N ILE A 190 -0.10 -5.16 -17.81
CA ILE A 190 -0.01 -6.54 -18.35
C ILE A 190 -1.23 -6.94 -19.21
N GLY A 191 -2.13 -5.99 -19.48
CA GLY A 191 -3.46 -6.20 -20.04
C GLY A 191 -3.62 -6.57 -21.52
N ARG A 192 -2.70 -7.30 -22.18
CA ARG A 192 -2.98 -7.94 -23.50
C ARG A 192 -2.43 -9.36 -23.68
N LEU A 193 -2.32 -10.15 -22.61
CA LEU A 193 -1.88 -11.55 -22.74
C LEU A 193 -3.00 -12.53 -23.14
N SER A 194 -4.28 -12.19 -22.99
CA SER A 194 -5.41 -13.07 -23.36
C SER A 194 -5.83 -13.00 -24.84
N GLN A 195 -5.56 -11.90 -25.55
CA GLN A 195 -5.90 -11.77 -26.98
C GLN A 195 -4.81 -12.28 -27.93
N ALA A 196 -3.56 -12.40 -27.48
CA ALA A 196 -2.42 -12.84 -28.28
C ALA A 196 -2.17 -14.36 -28.23
N LEU A 197 -2.70 -15.05 -27.22
CA LEU A 197 -2.60 -16.52 -27.08
C LEU A 197 -3.89 -17.24 -27.49
N GLY A 198 -4.90 -16.49 -27.94
CA GLY A 198 -6.19 -16.99 -28.42
C GLY A 198 -6.43 -16.78 -29.91
N GLN A 199 -5.39 -16.48 -30.70
CA GLN A 199 -5.43 -16.49 -32.17
C GLN A 199 -4.37 -17.45 -32.72
#